data_AF-A0A3C2AG64-F1
#
_entry.id   AF-A0A3C2AG64-F1
#
_cell.length_a   1.000
_cell.length_b   1.000
_cell.length_c   1.000
_cell.angle_alpha   90.00
_cell.angle_beta   90.00
_cell.angle_gamma   90.00
#
_symmetry.space_group_name_H-M   'P 1'
#
loop_
_entity.id
_entity.type
_entity.pdbx_description
1 polymer ?
#
loop_
_entity_poly.entity_id
_entity_poly.type
_entity_poly.pdbx_seq_one_letter_code
_entity_poly.pdbx_strand_id
1 'polypeptide(L)'
;MLFYKDKLNKDINKEIFFILKETKSQTDVPQQKIANLKKLEKKLFGNNIYSNLYLGHLYYRSGKYEDAVNEYKRVMESKSSPLMKQNAVMGLGYSYESLGKYKDAISVFLKILNDKDISNKEDIYVSLGRLYEESGDYKSALEKYQFVIEKFPNIRNIEEIKEKAKSLKSFTTL
;
A
#
# COMPACT_ATOMS: atom_id res chain seq x y z
N MET A 1 21.63 24.33 -16.68
CA MET A 1 21.46 23.40 -15.54
C MET A 1 20.19 22.55 -15.62
N LEU A 2 19.02 23.09 -16.00
CA LEU A 2 17.75 22.35 -16.11
C LEU A 2 17.78 21.17 -17.11
N PHE A 3 18.32 21.36 -18.32
CA PHE A 3 18.45 20.30 -19.33
C PHE A 3 19.23 19.05 -18.88
N TYR A 4 20.22 19.23 -18.01
CA TYR A 4 21.04 18.13 -17.51
C TYR A 4 20.26 17.27 -16.50
N LYS A 5 19.41 17.91 -15.66
CA LYS A 5 18.54 17.22 -14.70
C LYS A 5 17.45 16.39 -15.40
N ASP A 6 16.86 16.91 -16.47
CA ASP A 6 15.77 16.20 -17.17
C ASP A 6 16.26 14.98 -17.94
N LYS A 7 17.42 15.09 -18.61
CA LYS A 7 18.05 13.94 -19.28
C LYS A 7 18.49 12.88 -18.28
N LEU A 8 19.12 13.32 -17.18
CA LEU A 8 19.53 12.45 -16.08
C LEU A 8 18.32 11.72 -15.48
N ASN A 9 17.21 12.43 -15.20
CA ASN A 9 15.97 11.82 -14.70
C ASN A 9 15.37 10.79 -15.67
N LYS A 10 15.44 11.02 -16.98
CA LYS A 10 14.92 10.09 -18.00
C LYS A 10 15.75 8.79 -18.06
N ASP A 11 17.07 8.89 -18.01
CA ASP A 11 17.94 7.72 -18.03
C ASP A 11 17.88 6.93 -16.70
N ILE A 12 17.68 7.62 -15.57
CA ILE A 12 17.42 7.01 -14.27
C ILE A 12 16.11 6.24 -14.24
N ASN A 13 15.02 6.84 -14.77
CA ASN A 13 13.74 6.14 -14.83
C ASN A 13 13.83 4.87 -15.67
N LYS A 14 14.69 4.84 -16.70
CA LYS A 14 14.99 3.62 -17.45
C LYS A 14 15.81 2.61 -16.65
N GLU A 15 16.80 3.04 -15.88
CA GLU A 15 17.62 2.17 -15.04
C GLU A 15 16.81 1.56 -13.89
N ILE A 16 15.98 2.38 -13.23
CA ILE A 16 14.97 1.91 -12.27
C ILE A 16 14.05 0.92 -12.97
N PHE A 17 13.46 1.28 -14.12
CA PHE A 17 12.57 0.37 -14.86
C PHE A 17 13.26 -0.95 -15.24
N PHE A 18 14.55 -0.92 -15.60
CA PHE A 18 15.33 -2.11 -15.89
C PHE A 18 15.47 -2.99 -14.64
N ILE A 19 15.89 -2.41 -13.51
CA ILE A 19 15.95 -3.11 -12.21
C ILE A 19 14.56 -3.70 -11.90
N LEU A 20 13.50 -2.90 -11.95
CA LEU A 20 12.11 -3.34 -11.72
C LEU A 20 11.68 -4.50 -12.64
N LYS A 21 12.11 -4.50 -13.90
CA LYS A 21 11.74 -5.53 -14.88
C LYS A 21 12.49 -6.84 -14.66
N GLU A 22 13.80 -6.79 -14.39
CA GLU A 22 14.60 -7.98 -14.03
C GLU A 22 14.03 -8.67 -12.79
N THR A 23 13.48 -7.88 -11.86
CA THR A 23 13.03 -8.39 -10.56
C THR A 23 11.73 -9.20 -10.54
N LYS A 24 10.98 -9.31 -11.65
CA LYS A 24 9.83 -10.22 -11.77
C LYS A 24 10.25 -11.69 -11.87
N SER A 25 11.54 -11.98 -12.02
CA SER A 25 12.10 -13.32 -11.86
C SER A 25 12.01 -13.77 -10.39
N GLN A 26 11.46 -14.97 -10.16
CA GLN A 26 11.27 -15.59 -8.84
C GLN A 26 12.58 -15.92 -8.10
N THR A 27 13.74 -15.86 -8.75
CA THR A 27 15.03 -16.35 -8.22
C THR A 27 15.85 -15.30 -7.47
N ASP A 28 15.33 -14.08 -7.32
CA ASP A 28 16.20 -12.92 -7.18
C ASP A 28 16.04 -12.25 -5.79
N VAL A 29 17.12 -12.27 -5.01
CA VAL A 29 17.21 -12.07 -3.55
C VAL A 29 16.81 -10.64 -3.16
N PRO A 30 15.72 -10.43 -2.38
CA PRO A 30 15.22 -9.10 -2.03
C PRO A 30 16.29 -8.14 -1.48
N GLN A 31 17.25 -8.66 -0.72
CA GLN A 31 18.34 -7.88 -0.12
C GLN A 31 19.29 -7.28 -1.17
N GLN A 32 19.63 -8.02 -2.22
CA GLN A 32 20.51 -7.53 -3.28
C GLN A 32 19.83 -6.42 -4.10
N LYS A 33 18.53 -6.57 -4.35
CA LYS A 33 17.69 -5.58 -5.03
C LYS A 33 17.63 -4.26 -4.24
N ILE A 34 17.37 -4.36 -2.94
CA ILE A 34 17.38 -3.20 -2.02
C ILE A 34 18.75 -2.50 -2.06
N ALA A 35 19.85 -3.24 -2.02
CA ALA A 35 21.19 -2.67 -2.04
C ALA A 35 21.50 -1.90 -3.33
N ASN A 36 21.12 -2.46 -4.48
CA ASN A 36 21.32 -1.81 -5.78
C ASN A 36 20.54 -0.50 -5.89
N LEU A 37 19.28 -0.49 -5.47
CA LEU A 37 18.43 0.71 -5.49
C LEU A 37 18.95 1.79 -4.53
N LYS A 38 19.34 1.43 -3.31
CA LYS A 38 19.94 2.38 -2.36
C LYS A 38 21.24 2.99 -2.88
N LYS A 39 22.09 2.19 -3.54
CA LYS A 39 23.32 2.67 -4.17
C LYS A 39 23.02 3.67 -5.28
N LEU A 40 22.00 3.38 -6.10
CA LEU A 40 21.54 4.28 -7.15
C LEU A 40 21.02 5.59 -6.55
N GLU A 41 20.13 5.56 -5.56
CA GLU A 41 19.60 6.78 -4.91
C GLU A 41 20.68 7.66 -4.29
N LYS A 42 21.70 7.07 -3.64
CA LYS A 42 22.84 7.79 -3.07
C LYS A 42 23.65 8.52 -4.14
N LYS A 43 23.84 7.92 -5.32
CA LYS A 43 24.52 8.54 -6.47
C LYS A 43 23.73 9.75 -7.02
N LEU A 44 22.43 9.81 -6.76
CA LEU A 44 21.50 10.73 -7.40
C LEU A 44 21.05 11.91 -6.53
N PHE A 45 21.63 12.08 -5.33
CA PHE A 45 21.20 13.08 -4.36
C PHE A 45 19.72 12.97 -3.94
N GLY A 46 19.17 11.75 -3.97
CA GLY A 46 17.98 11.34 -3.20
C GLY A 46 16.60 11.54 -3.85
N ASN A 47 15.69 10.62 -3.47
CA ASN A 47 14.24 10.58 -3.67
C ASN A 47 13.74 10.48 -5.13
N ASN A 48 13.76 9.26 -5.69
CA ASN A 48 12.93 8.94 -6.86
C ASN A 48 11.65 8.22 -6.41
N ILE A 49 10.48 8.76 -6.77
CA ILE A 49 9.17 8.27 -6.31
C ILE A 49 8.93 6.81 -6.73
N TYR A 50 9.38 6.40 -7.92
CA TYR A 50 9.26 5.02 -8.39
C TYR A 50 10.15 4.07 -7.59
N SER A 51 11.36 4.52 -7.24
CA SER A 51 12.27 3.78 -6.37
C SER A 51 11.68 3.61 -4.97
N ASN A 52 11.18 4.69 -4.37
CA ASN A 52 10.53 4.65 -3.05
C ASN A 52 9.38 3.64 -3.02
N LEU A 53 8.44 3.71 -3.98
CA LEU A 53 7.30 2.77 -4.02
C LEU A 53 7.77 1.32 -4.09
N TYR A 54 8.80 1.05 -4.88
CA TYR A 54 9.31 -0.30 -5.05
C TYR A 54 10.17 -0.79 -3.88
N LEU A 55 11.00 0.07 -3.29
CA LEU A 55 11.70 -0.22 -2.04
C LEU A 55 10.70 -0.53 -0.93
N GLY A 56 9.59 0.22 -0.84
CA GLY A 56 8.48 -0.09 0.05
C GLY A 56 7.97 -1.52 -0.11
N HIS A 57 7.70 -1.95 -1.35
CA HIS A 57 7.27 -3.33 -1.62
C HIS A 57 8.34 -4.36 -1.24
N LEU A 58 9.62 -4.10 -1.52
CA LEU A 58 10.71 -5.01 -1.19
C LEU A 58 10.92 -5.15 0.31
N TYR A 59 10.87 -4.04 1.04
CA TYR A 59 10.96 -4.05 2.50
C TYR A 59 9.80 -4.80 3.13
N TYR A 60 8.57 -4.54 2.67
CA TYR A 60 7.38 -5.26 3.12
C TYR A 60 7.53 -6.78 2.91
N ARG A 61 7.93 -7.21 1.70
CA ARG A 61 8.17 -8.63 1.40
C ARG A 61 9.33 -9.25 2.19
N SER A 62 10.24 -8.43 2.69
CA SER A 62 11.37 -8.86 3.52
C SER A 62 11.07 -8.80 5.02
N GLY A 63 9.82 -8.51 5.42
CA GLY A 63 9.41 -8.36 6.82
C GLY A 63 9.93 -7.09 7.50
N LYS A 64 10.53 -6.17 6.75
CA LYS A 64 11.08 -4.90 7.27
C LYS A 64 10.02 -3.81 7.20
N TYR A 65 8.98 -3.95 8.00
CA TYR A 65 7.77 -3.13 7.86
C TYR A 65 8.00 -1.65 8.18
N GLU A 66 8.87 -1.31 9.13
CA GLU A 66 9.22 0.09 9.43
C GLU A 66 9.92 0.77 8.25
N ASP A 67 10.86 0.07 7.61
CA ASP A 67 11.51 0.56 6.39
C ASP A 67 10.46 0.75 5.28
N ALA A 68 9.54 -0.20 5.13
CA ALA A 68 8.46 -0.10 4.15
C ALA A 68 7.57 1.13 4.39
N VAL A 69 7.16 1.36 5.64
CA VAL A 69 6.38 2.54 6.07
C VAL A 69 7.08 3.84 5.64
N ASN A 70 8.38 3.95 5.89
CA ASN A 70 9.14 5.15 5.55
C ASN A 70 9.13 5.43 4.03
N GLU A 71 9.31 4.39 3.21
CA GLU A 71 9.33 4.57 1.75
C GLU A 71 7.94 4.90 1.18
N TYR A 72 6.88 4.26 1.67
CA TYR A 72 5.52 4.59 1.23
C TYR A 72 5.10 6.00 1.65
N LYS A 73 5.50 6.47 2.85
CA LYS A 73 5.26 7.87 3.27
C LYS A 73 5.89 8.88 2.31
N ARG A 74 7.13 8.64 1.85
CA ARG A 74 7.77 9.49 0.84
C ARG A 74 6.96 9.57 -0.44
N VAL A 75 6.34 8.47 -0.87
CA VAL A 75 5.44 8.47 -2.05
C VAL A 75 4.20 9.31 -1.79
N MET A 76 3.60 9.19 -0.60
CA MET A 76 2.40 9.92 -0.19
C MET A 76 2.61 11.44 -0.02
N GLU A 77 3.80 11.85 0.39
CA GLU A 77 4.19 13.26 0.55
C GLU A 77 4.63 13.92 -0.76
N SER A 78 4.79 13.12 -1.83
CA SER A 78 5.24 13.60 -3.13
C SER A 78 4.09 13.99 -4.07
N LYS A 79 4.43 14.71 -5.15
CA LYS A 79 3.52 14.99 -6.29
C LYS A 79 3.42 13.78 -7.23
N SER A 80 3.03 12.63 -6.68
CA SER A 80 2.83 11.37 -7.40
C SER A 80 1.40 11.26 -7.97
N SER A 81 1.22 10.37 -8.95
CA SER A 81 -0.10 10.13 -9.55
C SER A 81 -1.06 9.48 -8.55
N PRO A 82 -2.39 9.63 -8.72
CA PRO A 82 -3.38 8.98 -7.86
C PRO A 82 -3.16 7.47 -7.73
N LEU A 83 -2.84 6.78 -8.83
CA LEU A 83 -2.53 5.35 -8.83
C LEU A 83 -1.29 5.01 -7.99
N MET A 84 -0.23 5.82 -8.03
CA MET A 84 0.96 5.59 -7.19
C MET A 84 0.65 5.83 -5.72
N LYS A 85 -0.14 6.88 -5.40
CA LYS A 85 -0.59 7.14 -4.02
C LYS A 85 -1.46 6.01 -3.50
N GLN A 86 -2.37 5.49 -4.31
CA GLN A 86 -3.20 4.34 -3.95
C GLN A 86 -2.35 3.11 -3.63
N ASN A 87 -1.40 2.74 -4.50
CA ASN A 87 -0.49 1.63 -4.23
C ASN A 87 0.33 1.86 -2.96
N ALA A 88 0.84 3.07 -2.75
CA ALA A 88 1.57 3.41 -1.53
C ALA A 88 0.68 3.34 -0.28
N VAL A 89 -0.60 3.73 -0.36
CA VAL A 89 -1.55 3.60 0.75
C VAL A 89 -1.82 2.14 1.09
N MET A 90 -2.04 1.29 0.10
CA MET A 90 -2.23 -0.15 0.34
C MET A 90 -1.00 -0.73 1.05
N GLY A 91 0.19 -0.46 0.52
CA GLY A 91 1.44 -0.91 1.12
C GLY A 91 1.66 -0.35 2.53
N LEU A 92 1.37 0.93 2.75
CA LEU A 92 1.50 1.60 4.05
C LEU A 92 0.52 1.02 5.09
N GLY A 93 -0.74 0.83 4.70
CA GLY A 93 -1.77 0.22 5.55
C GLY A 93 -1.40 -1.20 5.97
N TYR A 94 -0.98 -2.05 5.03
CA TYR A 94 -0.53 -3.42 5.33
C TYR A 94 0.76 -3.46 6.15
N SER A 95 1.67 -2.51 5.93
CA SER A 95 2.89 -2.41 6.75
C SER A 95 2.56 -2.03 8.19
N TYR A 96 1.64 -1.08 8.40
CA TYR A 96 1.17 -0.74 9.74
C TYR A 96 0.43 -1.90 10.41
N GLU A 97 -0.41 -2.60 9.67
CA GLU A 97 -1.09 -3.80 10.17
C GLU A 97 -0.10 -4.88 10.61
N SER A 98 0.93 -5.15 9.80
CA SER A 98 1.97 -6.12 10.13
C SER A 98 2.78 -5.72 11.38
N LEU A 99 2.76 -4.44 11.74
CA LEU A 99 3.34 -3.89 12.96
C LEU A 99 2.36 -3.85 14.14
N GLY A 100 1.13 -4.34 13.98
CA GLY A 100 0.06 -4.23 14.99
C GLY A 100 -0.48 -2.80 15.17
N LYS A 101 -0.10 -1.86 14.30
CA LYS A 101 -0.50 -0.45 14.36
C LYS A 101 -1.84 -0.24 13.64
N TYR A 102 -2.88 -0.93 14.10
CA TYR A 102 -4.19 -0.94 13.43
C TYR A 102 -4.82 0.46 13.29
N LYS A 103 -4.69 1.32 14.31
CA LYS A 103 -5.21 2.71 14.25
C LYS A 103 -4.55 3.54 13.15
N ASP A 104 -3.24 3.38 12.97
CA ASP A 104 -2.50 4.07 11.91
C ASP A 104 -2.91 3.56 10.53
N ALA A 105 -3.06 2.23 10.38
CA ALA A 105 -3.54 1.61 9.14
C ALA A 105 -4.93 2.12 8.75
N ILE A 106 -5.87 2.14 9.72
CA ILE A 106 -7.23 2.66 9.55
C ILE A 106 -7.20 4.13 9.12
N SER A 107 -6.41 4.97 9.80
CA SER A 107 -6.31 6.40 9.47
C SER A 107 -5.84 6.64 8.04
N VAL A 108 -4.84 5.89 7.58
CA VAL A 108 -4.32 5.99 6.20
C VAL A 108 -5.40 5.62 5.18
N PHE A 109 -6.12 4.52 5.40
CA PHE A 109 -7.20 4.09 4.50
C PHE A 109 -8.40 5.04 4.49
N LEU A 110 -8.80 5.60 5.62
CA LEU A 110 -9.88 6.59 5.65
C LEU A 110 -9.49 7.88 4.91
N LYS A 111 -8.23 8.32 5.05
CA LYS A 111 -7.75 9.54 4.39
C LYS A 111 -7.81 9.42 2.87
N ILE A 112 -7.46 8.27 2.29
CA ILE A 112 -7.45 8.09 0.84
C ILE A 112 -8.88 8.02 0.27
N LEU A 113 -9.88 7.55 1.01
CA LEU A 113 -11.26 7.44 0.52
C LEU A 113 -11.90 8.79 0.18
N ASN A 114 -11.40 9.89 0.76
CA ASN A 114 -11.81 11.25 0.44
C ASN A 114 -11.32 11.73 -0.93
N ASP A 115 -10.39 11.02 -1.56
CA ASP A 115 -9.88 11.32 -2.88
C ASP A 115 -10.84 10.74 -3.96
N LYS A 116 -11.18 11.59 -4.92
CA LYS A 116 -12.13 11.27 -6.01
C LYS A 116 -11.47 10.43 -7.09
N ASP A 117 -10.15 10.50 -7.22
CA ASP A 117 -9.39 9.84 -8.29
C ASP A 117 -8.97 8.41 -7.92
N ILE A 118 -9.39 7.92 -6.75
CA ILE A 118 -9.13 6.56 -6.28
C ILE A 118 -10.07 5.58 -6.97
N SER A 119 -9.49 4.58 -7.64
CA SER A 119 -10.19 3.41 -8.15
C SER A 119 -10.27 2.30 -7.08
N ASN A 120 -11.04 1.25 -7.33
CA ASN A 120 -11.09 0.04 -6.50
C ASN A 120 -11.32 0.32 -5.00
N LYS A 121 -12.29 1.18 -4.69
CA LYS A 121 -12.59 1.57 -3.30
C LYS A 121 -13.04 0.38 -2.45
N GLU A 122 -13.61 -0.64 -3.07
CA GLU A 122 -13.99 -1.91 -2.46
C GLU A 122 -12.85 -2.56 -1.67
N ASP A 123 -11.62 -2.61 -2.21
CA ASP A 123 -10.47 -3.24 -1.57
C ASP A 123 -10.07 -2.50 -0.28
N ILE A 124 -10.22 -1.17 -0.28
CA ILE A 124 -9.95 -0.32 0.87
C ILE A 124 -11.02 -0.55 1.95
N TYR A 125 -12.29 -0.66 1.58
CA TYR A 125 -13.37 -0.95 2.54
C TYR A 125 -13.26 -2.35 3.14
N VAL A 126 -12.87 -3.36 2.35
CA VAL A 126 -12.58 -4.72 2.85
C VAL A 126 -11.41 -4.68 3.84
N SER A 127 -10.34 -3.94 3.50
CA SER A 127 -9.19 -3.75 4.39
C SER A 127 -9.58 -3.07 5.70
N LEU A 128 -10.44 -2.04 5.65
CA LEU A 128 -10.96 -1.38 6.84
C LEU A 128 -11.77 -2.33 7.72
N GLY A 129 -12.67 -3.13 7.13
CA GLY A 129 -13.45 -4.13 7.87
C GLY A 129 -12.55 -5.10 8.64
N ARG A 130 -11.50 -5.60 7.96
CA ARG A 130 -10.50 -6.49 8.56
C ARG A 130 -9.72 -5.81 9.68
N LEU A 131 -9.27 -4.58 9.49
CA LEU A 131 -8.53 -3.85 10.53
C LEU A 131 -9.39 -3.53 11.76
N TYR A 132 -10.67 -3.22 11.57
CA TYR A 132 -11.58 -3.05 12.69
C TYR A 132 -11.81 -4.37 13.44
N GLU A 133 -11.93 -5.50 12.73
CA GLU A 133 -12.02 -6.83 13.33
C GLU A 133 -10.76 -7.15 14.17
N GLU A 134 -9.57 -6.96 13.60
CA GLU A 134 -8.28 -7.20 14.27
C GLU A 134 -8.05 -6.28 15.47
N SER A 135 -8.58 -5.05 15.43
CA SER A 135 -8.51 -4.11 16.56
C SER A 135 -9.62 -4.30 17.62
N GLY A 136 -10.52 -5.27 17.40
CA GLY A 136 -11.62 -5.59 18.32
C GLY A 136 -12.85 -4.68 18.19
N ASP A 137 -12.87 -3.73 17.25
CA ASP A 137 -14.05 -2.92 16.96
C ASP A 137 -14.99 -3.66 15.99
N TYR A 138 -15.64 -4.70 16.51
CA TYR A 138 -16.52 -5.57 15.74
C TYR A 138 -17.73 -4.85 15.17
N LYS A 139 -18.18 -3.75 15.80
CA LYS A 139 -19.27 -2.92 15.28
C LYS A 139 -18.84 -2.22 14.00
N SER A 140 -17.73 -1.49 14.03
CA SER A 140 -17.20 -0.83 12.84
C SER A 140 -16.83 -1.82 11.74
N ALA A 141 -16.30 -2.99 12.11
CA ALA A 141 -15.99 -4.06 11.17
C ALA A 141 -17.25 -4.54 10.42
N LEU A 142 -18.32 -4.84 11.17
CA LEU A 142 -19.60 -5.23 10.60
C LEU A 142 -20.18 -4.17 9.66
N GLU A 143 -20.15 -2.90 10.07
CA GLU A 143 -20.60 -1.78 9.25
C GLU A 143 -19.84 -1.71 7.92
N LYS A 144 -18.51 -1.89 7.93
CA LYS A 144 -17.71 -1.87 6.69
C LYS A 144 -17.98 -3.07 5.80
N TYR A 145 -18.11 -4.27 6.35
CA TYR A 145 -18.47 -5.44 5.54
C TYR A 145 -19.86 -5.34 4.94
N GLN A 146 -20.85 -4.86 5.69
CA GLN A 146 -22.20 -4.60 5.17
C GLN A 146 -22.18 -3.56 4.06
N PHE A 147 -21.43 -2.47 4.23
CA PHE A 147 -21.26 -1.48 3.18
C PHE A 147 -20.69 -2.09 1.89
N VAL A 148 -19.69 -2.97 2.01
CA VAL A 148 -19.13 -3.66 0.85
C VAL A 148 -20.15 -4.55 0.16
N ILE A 149 -20.94 -5.31 0.93
CA ILE A 149 -21.97 -6.20 0.40
C ILE A 149 -23.04 -5.41 -0.37
N GLU A 150 -23.43 -4.25 0.15
CA GLU A 150 -24.46 -3.40 -0.48
C GLU A 150 -23.93 -2.67 -1.71
N LYS A 151 -22.74 -2.07 -1.64
CA LYS A 151 -22.22 -1.18 -2.69
C LYS A 151 -21.42 -1.90 -3.77
N PHE A 152 -20.85 -3.06 -3.46
CA PHE A 152 -19.98 -3.80 -4.36
C PHE A 152 -20.34 -5.31 -4.40
N PRO A 153 -21.56 -5.67 -4.82
CA PRO A 153 -22.05 -7.05 -4.73
C PRO A 153 -21.33 -8.05 -5.66
N ASN A 154 -20.56 -7.57 -6.65
CA ASN A 154 -19.91 -8.39 -7.67
C ASN A 154 -18.39 -8.57 -7.46
N ILE A 155 -17.86 -8.21 -6.28
CA ILE A 155 -16.43 -8.41 -5.99
C ILE A 155 -16.11 -9.89 -5.80
N ARG A 156 -14.89 -10.29 -6.16
CA ARG A 156 -14.48 -11.70 -6.23
C ARG A 156 -14.65 -12.46 -4.90
N ASN A 157 -14.44 -11.80 -3.77
CA ASN A 157 -14.46 -12.39 -2.43
C ASN A 157 -15.73 -12.04 -1.63
N ILE A 158 -16.85 -11.76 -2.32
CA ILE A 158 -18.09 -11.33 -1.66
C ILE A 158 -18.64 -12.36 -0.65
N GLU A 159 -18.51 -13.66 -0.92
CA GLU A 159 -19.02 -14.69 -0.01
C GLU A 159 -18.22 -14.75 1.31
N GLU A 160 -16.90 -14.61 1.26
CA GLU A 160 -16.05 -14.50 2.46
C GLU A 160 -16.47 -13.29 3.32
N ILE A 161 -16.78 -12.17 2.67
CA ILE A 161 -17.21 -10.94 3.36
C ILE A 161 -18.59 -11.12 4.00
N LYS A 162 -19.52 -11.84 3.35
CA LYS A 162 -20.81 -12.20 3.94
C LYS A 162 -20.65 -13.11 5.16
N GLU A 163 -19.74 -14.08 5.10
CA GLU A 163 -19.43 -14.96 6.24
C GLU A 163 -18.86 -14.17 7.42
N LYS A 164 -17.88 -13.29 7.17
CA LYS A 164 -17.35 -12.37 8.19
C LYS A 164 -18.42 -11.45 8.78
N ALA A 165 -19.27 -10.85 7.95
CA ALA A 165 -20.37 -10.03 8.45
C ALA A 165 -21.35 -10.85 9.31
N LYS A 166 -21.62 -12.11 8.94
CA LYS A 166 -22.51 -13.00 9.70
C LYS A 166 -21.90 -13.38 11.05
N SER A 167 -20.62 -13.72 11.10
CA SER A 167 -19.94 -14.09 12.36
C SER A 167 -19.88 -12.92 13.33
N LEU A 168 -19.74 -11.69 12.84
CA LEU A 168 -19.70 -10.50 13.69
C LEU A 168 -21.05 -10.12 14.31
N LYS A 169 -22.19 -10.54 13.73
CA LYS A 169 -23.53 -10.21 14.25
C LYS A 169 -23.73 -10.64 15.71
N SER A 170 -23.17 -11.78 16.11
CA SER A 170 -23.26 -12.28 17.49
C SER A 170 -22.51 -11.41 18.50
N PHE A 171 -21.54 -10.61 18.05
CA PHE A 171 -20.77 -9.70 18.90
C PHE A 171 -21.38 -8.30 18.99
N THR A 172 -22.38 -8.00 18.14
CA THR A 172 -23.00 -6.67 18.05
C THR A 172 -24.47 -6.64 18.48
N THR A 173 -25.04 -7.76 18.92
CA THR A 173 -26.38 -7.83 19.50
C THR A 173 -26.28 -7.81 21.03
N LEU A 174 -26.44 -6.63 21.62
CA LEU A 174 -26.69 -6.39 23.05
C LEU A 174 -27.88 -5.44 23.18
#